data_AF-A0A950EUS4-F1
#
_entry.id   AF-A0A950EUS4-F1
#
_cell.length_a   1.000
_cell.length_b   1.000
_cell.length_c   1.000
_cell.angle_alpha   90.00
_cell.angle_beta   90.00
_cell.angle_gamma   90.00
#
_symmetry.space_group_name_H-M   'P 1'
#
loop_
_entity.id
_entity.type
_entity.pdbx_description
1 polymer ?
#
loop_
_entity_poly.entity_id
_entity_poly.type
_entity_poly.pdbx_seq_one_letter_code
_entity_poly.pdbx_strand_id
1 'polypeptide(L)'
;AKRARAHGGTIVFIDEIHRFNKAQQDAILPHVERGDIIFIGATTENPSFEVNSALLSRSRVFVLASLSPDEIGVVVDRALADPERGLAGAAVLEPDARAKLIALADGDARSALNALELAFELASARVARAPVISAKDVEEAMQRRALRYDRAGDEHYDLISAFIKTVRDSDPDGAVYWLARMLEAGEDPMFVARRLVILAAEDIGLGDPQALPIATAAHYATHAIGMPEAMLPLVEATLYLARAKKSNSGLRAYAAAKAAIEETGTLPVPLHLRNAPTGLMKQLGYGKDYQYAHDFDDAKVEQQHLPDELKGRTFFEP
;
A
#
# COMPACT_ATOMS: atom_id res chain seq x y z
N ALA A 1 40.52 -24.10 -9.03
CA ALA A 1 40.54 -23.27 -7.82
C ALA A 1 39.15 -22.65 -7.58
N LYS A 2 38.31 -23.24 -6.72
CA LYS A 2 37.10 -22.60 -6.16
C LYS A 2 36.47 -23.45 -5.03
N ARG A 3 37.32 -24.05 -4.18
CA ARG A 3 36.93 -24.68 -2.90
C ARG A 3 37.63 -23.90 -1.79
N ALA A 4 37.21 -22.65 -1.54
CA ALA A 4 37.64 -21.82 -0.41
C ALA A 4 36.84 -20.51 -0.33
N ARG A 5 35.50 -20.58 -0.29
CA ARG A 5 34.69 -19.51 0.31
C ARG A 5 33.91 -20.13 1.46
N ALA A 6 34.63 -20.45 2.53
CA ALA A 6 34.03 -20.69 3.82
C ALA A 6 34.10 -19.35 4.59
N HIS A 7 32.96 -18.95 5.17
CA HIS A 7 32.80 -17.90 6.19
C HIS A 7 32.61 -16.44 5.72
N GLY A 8 31.56 -16.16 4.93
CA GLY A 8 31.09 -14.78 4.68
C GLY A 8 30.04 -14.63 3.58
N GLY A 9 29.10 -15.58 3.44
CA GLY A 9 28.03 -15.46 2.45
C GLY A 9 26.91 -14.55 2.97
N THR A 10 26.41 -13.65 2.13
CA THR A 10 25.26 -12.82 2.46
C THR A 10 24.02 -13.72 2.56
N ILE A 11 23.38 -13.75 3.73
CA ILE A 11 22.07 -14.39 3.89
C ILE A 11 21.01 -13.42 3.39
N VAL A 12 20.20 -13.86 2.43
CA VAL A 12 19.03 -13.12 1.96
C VAL A 12 17.79 -13.86 2.43
N PHE A 13 17.15 -13.29 3.45
CA PHE A 13 15.87 -13.75 3.96
C PHE A 13 14.74 -12.98 3.27
N ILE A 14 13.80 -13.69 2.66
CA ILE A 14 12.58 -13.12 2.09
C ILE A 14 11.39 -13.72 2.81
N ASP A 15 10.65 -12.88 3.53
CA ASP A 15 9.38 -13.25 4.13
C ASP A 15 8.27 -13.22 3.07
N GLU A 16 7.27 -14.09 3.21
CA GLU A 16 6.14 -14.24 2.30
C GLU A 16 6.54 -14.31 0.81
N ILE A 17 7.47 -15.21 0.48
CA ILE A 17 8.02 -15.35 -0.88
C ILE A 17 6.93 -15.59 -1.95
N HIS A 18 5.77 -16.12 -1.56
CA HIS A 18 4.62 -16.30 -2.44
C HIS A 18 4.08 -14.98 -3.03
N ARG A 19 4.34 -13.83 -2.39
CA ARG A 19 3.93 -12.51 -2.92
C ARG A 19 4.76 -12.05 -4.12
N PHE A 20 5.91 -12.68 -4.37
CA PHE A 20 6.75 -12.33 -5.51
C PHE A 20 6.21 -12.97 -6.78
N ASN A 21 6.03 -12.16 -7.82
CA ASN A 21 5.71 -12.69 -9.13
C ASN A 21 6.88 -13.49 -9.71
N LYS A 22 6.61 -14.29 -10.75
CA LYS A 22 7.59 -15.19 -11.36
C LYS A 22 8.88 -14.49 -11.80
N ALA A 23 8.79 -13.29 -12.38
CA ALA A 23 9.95 -12.54 -12.84
C ALA A 23 10.85 -12.07 -11.67
N GLN A 24 10.23 -11.66 -10.56
CA GLN A 24 10.95 -11.30 -9.33
C GLN A 24 11.66 -12.52 -8.72
N GLN A 25 11.01 -13.68 -8.72
CA GLN A 25 11.62 -14.93 -8.27
C GLN A 25 12.80 -15.36 -9.19
N ASP A 26 12.63 -15.25 -10.51
CA ASP A 26 13.67 -15.56 -11.50
C ASP A 26 14.91 -14.67 -11.36
N ALA A 27 14.75 -13.42 -10.94
CA ALA A 27 15.88 -12.52 -10.71
C ALA A 27 16.82 -12.99 -9.58
N ILE A 28 16.34 -13.81 -8.65
CA ILE A 28 17.12 -14.30 -7.50
C ILE A 28 18.02 -15.49 -7.90
N LEU A 29 17.56 -16.32 -8.82
CA LEU A 29 18.21 -17.58 -9.23
C LEU A 29 19.71 -17.46 -9.54
N PRO A 30 20.16 -16.51 -10.38
CA PRO A 30 21.58 -16.44 -10.76
C PRO A 30 22.52 -16.21 -9.56
N HIS A 31 22.04 -15.53 -8.52
CA HIS A 31 22.82 -15.25 -7.31
C HIS A 31 22.92 -16.47 -6.39
N VAL A 32 21.84 -17.26 -6.32
CA VAL A 32 21.82 -18.54 -5.60
C VAL A 32 22.75 -19.54 -6.28
N GLU A 33 22.68 -19.66 -7.61
CA GLU A 33 23.49 -20.62 -8.37
C GLU A 33 24.99 -20.33 -8.31
N ARG A 34 25.38 -19.05 -8.34
CA ARG A 34 26.79 -18.66 -8.21
C ARG A 34 27.33 -18.79 -6.78
N GLY A 35 26.44 -19.01 -5.81
CA GLY A 35 26.78 -19.02 -4.38
C GLY A 35 27.15 -17.62 -3.86
N ASP A 36 26.63 -16.57 -4.48
CA ASP A 36 26.81 -15.19 -4.02
C ASP A 36 25.99 -14.94 -2.73
N ILE A 37 24.85 -15.62 -2.60
CA ILE A 37 23.93 -15.51 -1.46
C ILE A 37 23.53 -16.89 -0.92
N ILE A 38 23.18 -16.92 0.37
CA ILE A 38 22.42 -18.01 1.00
C ILE A 38 20.97 -17.54 1.07
N PHE A 39 20.11 -18.14 0.25
CA PHE A 39 18.69 -17.77 0.19
C PHE A 39 17.87 -18.55 1.22
N ILE A 40 17.03 -17.83 1.98
CA ILE A 40 16.03 -18.40 2.89
C ILE A 40 14.69 -17.70 2.57
N GLY A 41 13.74 -18.46 2.02
CA GLY A 41 12.37 -17.99 1.81
C GLY A 41 11.44 -18.54 2.90
N ALA A 42 10.57 -17.69 3.44
CA ALA A 42 9.47 -18.09 4.31
C ALA A 42 8.12 -17.88 3.61
N THR A 43 7.16 -18.75 3.90
CA THR A 43 5.79 -18.67 3.37
C THR A 43 4.86 -19.51 4.25
N THR A 44 3.62 -19.06 4.41
CA THR A 44 2.51 -19.84 4.98
C THR A 44 1.84 -20.74 3.94
N GLU A 45 1.94 -20.37 2.66
CA GLU A 45 1.37 -21.11 1.53
C GLU A 45 2.21 -22.32 1.13
N ASN A 46 1.58 -23.27 0.42
CA ASN A 46 2.29 -24.45 -0.08
C ASN A 46 3.32 -24.04 -1.16
N PRO A 47 4.63 -24.24 -0.90
CA PRO A 47 5.68 -23.74 -1.77
C PRO A 47 5.67 -24.37 -3.16
N SER A 48 5.08 -25.55 -3.37
CA SER A 48 5.02 -26.19 -4.68
C SER A 48 4.15 -25.46 -5.71
N PHE A 49 3.22 -24.60 -5.24
CA PHE A 49 2.32 -23.83 -6.10
C PHE A 49 2.84 -22.41 -6.34
N GLU A 50 3.31 -21.76 -5.28
CA GLU A 50 3.63 -20.34 -5.28
C GLU A 50 5.10 -20.02 -5.58
N VAL A 51 5.99 -21.01 -5.47
CA VAL A 51 7.42 -20.84 -5.74
C VAL A 51 7.79 -21.51 -7.05
N ASN A 52 8.53 -20.77 -7.88
CA ASN A 52 9.11 -21.25 -9.12
C ASN A 52 9.90 -22.56 -8.91
N SER A 53 9.68 -23.53 -9.81
CA SER A 53 10.29 -24.87 -9.74
C SER A 53 11.82 -24.88 -9.81
N ALA A 54 12.44 -23.94 -10.52
CA ALA A 54 13.88 -23.75 -10.57
C ALA A 54 14.46 -23.28 -9.22
N LEU A 55 13.79 -22.38 -8.48
CA LEU A 55 14.18 -22.03 -7.11
C LEU A 55 14.02 -23.22 -6.16
N LEU A 56 12.88 -23.93 -6.24
CA LEU A 56 12.62 -25.11 -5.41
C LEU A 56 13.68 -26.19 -5.63
N SER A 57 14.05 -26.46 -6.88
CA SER A 57 15.07 -27.48 -7.20
C SER A 57 16.46 -27.18 -6.61
N ARG A 58 16.73 -25.94 -6.20
CA ARG A 58 17.98 -25.48 -5.59
C ARG A 58 17.85 -25.18 -4.11
N SER A 59 16.66 -25.35 -3.54
CA SER A 59 16.33 -25.05 -2.15
C SER A 59 15.99 -26.32 -1.39
N ARG A 60 16.22 -26.31 -0.07
CA ARG A 60 15.70 -27.35 0.83
C ARG A 60 14.42 -26.82 1.45
N VAL A 61 13.36 -27.61 1.38
CA VAL A 61 12.07 -27.25 1.99
C VAL A 61 12.00 -27.84 3.39
N PHE A 62 11.72 -27.00 4.38
CA PHE A 62 11.45 -27.39 5.75
C PHE A 62 10.01 -27.05 6.08
N VAL A 63 9.27 -28.01 6.63
CA VAL A 63 7.91 -27.77 7.13
C VAL A 63 8.02 -27.47 8.61
N LEU A 64 7.52 -26.29 9.00
CA LEU A 64 7.41 -25.91 10.40
C LEU A 64 5.98 -26.18 10.87
N ALA A 65 5.84 -26.71 12.08
CA ALA A 65 4.55 -26.87 12.74
C ALA A 65 4.31 -25.69 13.68
N SER A 66 3.03 -25.39 13.94
CA SER A 66 2.65 -24.50 15.02
C SER A 66 3.18 -25.02 16.36
N LEU A 67 3.53 -24.10 17.25
CA LEU A 67 4.06 -24.43 18.55
C LEU A 67 2.95 -25.01 19.45
N SER A 68 3.31 -25.96 20.29
CA SER A 68 2.44 -26.43 21.36
C SER A 68 2.26 -25.36 22.45
N PRO A 69 1.19 -25.46 23.27
CA PRO A 69 0.99 -24.55 24.40
C PRO A 69 2.19 -24.47 25.36
N ASP A 70 2.86 -25.58 25.60
CA ASP A 70 4.05 -25.63 26.46
C ASP A 70 5.24 -24.88 25.82
N GLU A 71 5.43 -25.02 24.51
CA GLU A 71 6.48 -24.30 23.78
C GLU A 71 6.22 -22.79 23.72
N ILE A 72 4.96 -22.38 23.54
CA ILE A 72 4.57 -20.97 23.67
C ILE A 72 4.86 -20.45 25.09
N GLY A 73 4.55 -21.25 26.11
CA GLY A 73 4.87 -20.93 27.50
C GLY A 73 6.37 -20.68 27.69
N VAL A 74 7.24 -21.51 27.10
CA VAL A 74 8.69 -21.30 27.14
C VAL A 74 9.10 -19.98 26.48
N VAL A 75 8.48 -19.59 25.37
CA VAL A 75 8.75 -18.30 24.71
C VAL A 75 8.36 -17.12 25.61
N VAL A 76 7.18 -17.18 26.22
CA VAL A 76 6.68 -16.15 27.14
C VAL A 76 7.59 -16.03 28.36
N ASP A 77 7.96 -17.14 28.97
CA ASP A 77 8.82 -17.14 30.16
C ASP A 77 10.22 -16.59 29.85
N ARG A 78 10.76 -16.88 28.66
CA ARG A 78 12.02 -16.28 28.19
C ARG A 78 11.90 -14.76 28.06
N ALA A 79 10.81 -14.26 27.50
CA ALA A 79 10.57 -12.82 27.38
C ALA A 79 10.43 -12.14 28.76
N LEU A 80 9.83 -12.81 29.74
CA LEU A 80 9.73 -12.29 31.11
C LEU A 80 11.05 -12.34 31.89
N ALA A 81 11.97 -13.25 31.53
CA ALA A 81 13.23 -13.45 32.23
C ALA A 81 14.43 -12.72 31.59
N ASP A 82 14.33 -12.23 30.35
CA ASP A 82 15.43 -11.54 29.65
C ASP A 82 15.56 -10.08 30.15
N PRO A 83 16.71 -9.69 30.76
CA PRO A 83 16.92 -8.35 31.32
C PRO A 83 17.33 -7.30 30.30
N GLU A 84 17.74 -7.68 29.09
CA GLU A 84 18.21 -6.76 28.06
C GLU A 84 17.14 -6.46 27.02
N ARG A 85 16.37 -7.48 26.64
CA ARG A 85 15.39 -7.44 25.53
C ARG A 85 13.98 -7.82 25.96
N GLY A 86 13.79 -8.14 27.23
CA GLY A 86 12.54 -8.62 27.80
C GLY A 86 12.05 -7.75 28.94
N LEU A 87 11.21 -8.35 29.79
CA LEU A 87 10.50 -7.67 30.88
C LEU A 87 11.05 -8.05 32.26
N ALA A 88 12.30 -8.54 32.35
CA ALA A 88 12.84 -8.99 33.63
C ALA A 88 12.89 -7.83 34.65
N GLY A 89 12.14 -7.99 35.74
CA GLY A 89 11.99 -6.96 36.78
C GLY A 89 11.17 -5.73 36.36
N ALA A 90 10.73 -5.66 35.09
CA ALA A 90 9.88 -4.58 34.59
C ALA A 90 8.39 -4.85 34.82
N ALA A 91 7.96 -6.11 34.86
CA ALA A 91 6.57 -6.51 35.08
C ALA A 91 6.46 -7.87 35.77
N VAL A 92 5.27 -8.15 36.32
CA VAL A 92 4.89 -9.47 36.83
C VAL A 92 3.69 -9.97 36.06
N LEU A 93 3.78 -11.14 35.43
CA LEU A 93 2.66 -11.78 34.73
C LEU A 93 1.91 -12.72 35.69
N GLU A 94 0.60 -12.52 35.85
CA GLU A 94 -0.21 -13.43 36.66
C GLU A 94 -0.33 -14.82 36.01
N PRO A 95 -0.46 -15.91 36.80
CA PRO A 95 -0.61 -17.26 36.27
C PRO A 95 -1.82 -17.40 35.31
N ASP A 96 -2.95 -16.79 35.64
CA ASP A 96 -4.16 -16.83 34.81
C ASP A 96 -3.96 -16.02 33.52
N ALA A 97 -3.24 -14.91 33.60
CA ALA A 97 -2.86 -14.11 32.43
C ALA A 97 -1.94 -14.90 31.50
N ARG A 98 -0.96 -15.61 32.06
CA ARG A 98 -0.05 -16.49 31.30
C ARG A 98 -0.82 -17.61 30.60
N ALA A 99 -1.68 -18.33 31.32
CA ALA A 99 -2.47 -19.41 30.75
C ALA A 99 -3.36 -18.91 29.59
N LYS A 100 -3.97 -17.74 29.77
CA LYS A 100 -4.80 -17.11 28.76
C LYS A 100 -4.01 -16.65 27.53
N LEU A 101 -2.84 -16.06 27.74
CA LEU A 101 -1.96 -15.63 26.66
C LEU A 101 -1.47 -16.81 25.81
N ILE A 102 -1.14 -17.94 26.45
CA ILE A 102 -0.77 -19.18 25.77
C ILE A 102 -1.95 -19.73 24.97
N ALA A 103 -3.14 -19.81 25.57
CA ALA A 103 -4.32 -20.33 24.90
C ALA A 103 -4.74 -19.48 23.69
N LEU A 104 -4.65 -18.15 23.81
CA LEU A 104 -5.04 -17.22 22.76
C LEU A 104 -4.00 -17.08 21.63
N ALA A 105 -2.75 -17.47 21.87
CA ALA A 105 -1.69 -17.42 20.87
C ALA A 105 -1.83 -18.49 19.78
N ASP A 106 -2.60 -19.55 20.02
CA ASP A 106 -2.90 -20.65 19.08
C ASP A 106 -1.67 -21.18 18.32
N GLY A 107 -0.55 -21.32 19.04
CA GLY A 107 0.71 -21.84 18.50
C GLY A 107 1.56 -20.84 17.72
N ASP A 108 1.20 -19.55 17.68
CA ASP A 108 2.02 -18.47 17.14
C ASP A 108 2.76 -17.70 18.26
N ALA A 109 4.09 -17.82 18.27
CA ALA A 109 4.95 -17.10 19.21
C ALA A 109 4.91 -15.58 19.03
N ARG A 110 4.80 -15.08 17.79
CA ARG A 110 4.71 -13.65 17.51
C ARG A 110 3.42 -13.08 18.09
N SER A 111 2.32 -13.81 17.91
CA SER A 111 1.03 -13.52 18.53
C SER A 111 1.14 -13.38 20.06
N ALA A 112 1.77 -14.35 20.71
CA ALA A 112 1.97 -14.36 22.16
C ALA A 112 2.80 -13.15 22.65
N LEU A 113 3.93 -12.87 22.00
CA LEU A 113 4.83 -11.79 22.40
C LEU A 113 4.21 -10.40 22.20
N ASN A 114 3.52 -10.19 21.08
CA ASN A 114 2.81 -8.93 20.83
C ASN A 114 1.66 -8.72 21.83
N ALA A 115 0.97 -9.80 22.20
CA ALA A 115 -0.06 -9.76 23.24
C ALA A 115 0.53 -9.33 24.59
N LEU A 116 1.68 -9.91 24.94
CA LEU A 116 2.39 -9.63 26.19
C LEU A 116 2.86 -8.19 26.25
N GLU A 117 3.44 -7.67 25.16
CA GLU A 117 3.89 -6.29 25.04
C GLU A 117 2.74 -5.30 25.24
N LEU A 118 1.64 -5.47 24.51
CA LEU A 118 0.48 -4.59 24.64
C LEU A 118 -0.18 -4.69 26.02
N ALA A 119 -0.27 -5.89 26.59
CA ALA A 119 -0.77 -6.07 27.95
C ALA A 119 0.13 -5.39 28.99
N PHE A 120 1.44 -5.40 28.77
CA PHE A 120 2.40 -4.65 29.58
C PHE A 120 2.22 -3.13 29.46
N GLU A 121 2.00 -2.59 28.26
CA GLU A 121 1.72 -1.16 28.06
C GLU A 121 0.45 -0.73 28.81
N LEU A 122 -0.63 -1.52 28.69
CA LEU A 122 -1.90 -1.27 29.39
C LEU A 122 -1.74 -1.30 30.91
N ALA A 123 -0.95 -2.25 31.43
CA ALA A 123 -0.69 -2.36 32.85
C ALA A 123 0.22 -1.21 33.36
N SER A 124 1.23 -0.83 32.56
CA SER A 124 2.16 0.28 32.85
C SER A 124 1.48 1.64 32.89
N ALA A 125 0.44 1.84 32.08
CA ALA A 125 -0.37 3.06 32.10
C ALA A 125 -1.09 3.27 33.45
N ARG A 126 -1.34 2.20 34.21
CA ARG A 126 -1.98 2.26 35.54
C ARG A 126 -0.98 2.37 36.68
N VAL A 127 0.18 1.72 36.56
CA VAL A 127 1.19 1.65 37.61
C VAL A 127 2.59 1.77 37.00
N ALA A 128 3.34 2.79 37.42
CA ALA A 128 4.62 3.15 36.80
C ALA A 128 5.79 2.22 37.14
N ARG A 129 5.70 1.39 38.19
CA ARG A 129 6.80 0.52 38.63
C ARG A 129 6.31 -0.90 38.87
N ALA A 130 6.89 -1.87 38.15
CA ALA A 130 6.58 -3.29 38.23
C ALA A 130 5.07 -3.59 38.15
N PRO A 131 4.36 -3.12 37.11
CA PRO A 131 2.95 -3.43 36.91
C PRO A 131 2.70 -4.94 36.88
N VAL A 132 1.58 -5.33 37.47
CA VAL A 132 1.04 -6.69 37.39
C VAL A 132 0.17 -6.78 36.14
N ILE A 133 0.53 -7.67 35.22
CA ILE A 133 -0.23 -7.95 34.00
C ILE A 133 -1.28 -9.01 34.33
N SER A 134 -2.53 -8.59 34.30
CA SER A 134 -3.69 -9.43 34.65
C SER A 134 -4.31 -10.11 33.44
N ALA A 135 -5.17 -11.09 33.68
CA ALA A 135 -5.91 -11.77 32.61
C ALA A 135 -6.80 -10.81 31.79
N LYS A 136 -7.27 -9.72 32.41
CA LYS A 136 -8.06 -8.68 31.74
C LYS A 136 -7.21 -7.83 30.79
N ASP A 137 -5.95 -7.57 31.15
CA ASP A 137 -5.01 -6.84 30.28
C ASP A 137 -4.71 -7.63 29.02
N VAL A 138 -4.56 -8.95 29.15
CA VAL A 138 -4.39 -9.85 28.01
C VAL A 138 -5.64 -9.88 27.13
N GLU A 139 -6.85 -9.91 27.71
CA GLU A 139 -8.10 -9.82 26.93
C GLU A 139 -8.22 -8.50 26.16
N GLU A 140 -7.96 -7.38 26.82
CA GLU A 140 -8.05 -6.06 26.21
C GLU A 140 -6.98 -5.88 25.12
N ALA A 141 -5.75 -6.37 25.35
CA ALA A 141 -4.70 -6.41 24.35
C ALA A 141 -5.13 -7.23 23.12
N MET A 142 -5.79 -8.38 23.32
CA MET A 142 -6.26 -9.23 22.23
C MET A 142 -7.45 -8.66 21.46
N GLN A 143 -8.37 -7.96 22.12
CA GLN A 143 -9.44 -7.24 21.42
C GLN A 143 -8.87 -6.12 20.52
N ARG A 144 -7.93 -5.33 21.04
CA ARG A 144 -7.23 -4.29 20.28
C ARG A 144 -6.42 -4.88 19.12
N ARG A 145 -5.88 -6.10 19.29
CA ARG A 145 -5.15 -6.81 18.23
C ARG A 145 -6.06 -7.41 17.18
N ALA A 146 -7.19 -8.02 17.53
CA ALA A 146 -8.12 -8.61 16.55
C ALA A 146 -8.56 -7.55 15.53
N LEU A 147 -8.86 -6.33 15.99
CA LEU A 147 -9.11 -5.16 15.15
C LEU A 147 -7.93 -4.79 14.23
N ARG A 148 -6.69 -5.06 14.65
CA ARG A 148 -5.48 -4.85 13.85
C ARG A 148 -5.11 -6.02 12.94
N TYR A 149 -5.60 -7.23 13.18
CA TYR A 149 -5.26 -8.46 12.43
C TYR A 149 -6.25 -8.74 11.29
N ASP A 150 -7.51 -8.31 11.42
CA ASP A 150 -8.51 -8.27 10.32
C ASP A 150 -8.02 -7.43 9.11
N ARG A 151 -7.09 -6.51 9.38
CA ARG A 151 -6.32 -5.70 8.42
C ARG A 151 -5.57 -6.48 7.32
N ALA A 152 -5.32 -7.78 7.46
CA ALA A 152 -4.60 -8.59 6.47
C ALA A 152 -5.50 -9.38 5.51
N GLY A 153 -6.84 -9.37 5.72
CA GLY A 153 -7.83 -10.07 4.91
C GLY A 153 -8.69 -9.15 4.02
N ASP A 154 -9.81 -9.69 3.55
CA ASP A 154 -10.79 -9.01 2.67
C ASP A 154 -11.35 -7.70 3.27
N GLU A 155 -11.38 -7.55 4.61
CA GLU A 155 -11.91 -6.34 5.28
C GLU A 155 -11.10 -5.09 4.92
N HIS A 156 -9.78 -5.20 4.66
CA HIS A 156 -8.97 -4.07 4.17
C HIS A 156 -9.55 -3.50 2.87
N TYR A 157 -9.88 -4.39 1.92
CA TYR A 157 -10.46 -3.98 0.63
C TYR A 157 -11.86 -3.41 0.82
N ASP A 158 -12.65 -3.97 1.73
CA ASP A 158 -13.99 -3.47 2.02
C ASP A 158 -13.96 -2.10 2.70
N LEU A 159 -13.06 -1.87 3.66
CA LEU A 159 -12.92 -0.58 4.36
C LEU A 159 -12.47 0.52 3.41
N ILE A 160 -11.45 0.28 2.58
CA ILE A 160 -11.02 1.30 1.62
C ILE A 160 -12.05 1.51 0.51
N SER A 161 -12.74 0.45 0.11
CA SER A 161 -13.84 0.52 -0.86
C SER A 161 -15.00 1.34 -0.34
N ALA A 162 -15.41 1.12 0.92
CA ALA A 162 -16.43 1.89 1.61
C ALA A 162 -16.01 3.36 1.73
N PHE A 163 -14.79 3.62 2.23
CA PHE A 163 -14.23 4.97 2.34
C PHE A 163 -14.32 5.76 1.03
N ILE A 164 -13.84 5.17 -0.07
CA ILE A 164 -13.80 5.84 -1.37
C ILE A 164 -15.20 6.08 -1.94
N LYS A 165 -16.11 5.10 -1.80
CA LYS A 165 -17.52 5.28 -2.20
C LYS A 165 -18.19 6.39 -1.40
N THR A 166 -17.98 6.41 -0.09
CA THR A 166 -18.59 7.42 0.78
C THR A 166 -18.11 8.83 0.47
N VAL A 167 -16.82 9.03 0.20
CA VAL A 167 -16.29 10.33 -0.24
C VAL A 167 -16.86 10.72 -1.61
N ARG A 168 -16.93 9.78 -2.56
CA ARG A 168 -17.52 9.96 -3.90
C ARG A 168 -19.00 10.37 -3.82
N ASP A 169 -19.74 9.75 -2.91
CA ASP A 169 -21.17 10.01 -2.69
C ASP A 169 -21.43 11.26 -1.83
N SER A 170 -20.36 11.97 -1.45
CA SER A 170 -20.40 13.25 -0.74
C SER A 170 -20.97 13.17 0.68
N ASP A 171 -20.68 12.08 1.39
CA ASP A 171 -21.01 11.89 2.80
C ASP A 171 -19.79 12.14 3.70
N PRO A 172 -19.64 13.33 4.31
CA PRO A 172 -18.48 13.66 5.13
C PRO A 172 -18.43 12.88 6.46
N ASP A 173 -19.59 12.55 7.04
CA ASP A 173 -19.68 11.86 8.32
C ASP A 173 -19.22 10.40 8.17
N GLY A 174 -19.76 9.72 7.16
CA GLY A 174 -19.32 8.37 6.82
C GLY A 174 -17.85 8.33 6.38
N ALA A 175 -17.38 9.35 5.64
CA ALA A 175 -15.99 9.40 5.18
C ALA A 175 -15.01 9.46 6.36
N VAL A 176 -15.26 10.32 7.35
CA VAL A 176 -14.43 10.40 8.56
C VAL A 176 -14.56 9.13 9.40
N TYR A 177 -15.73 8.50 9.47
CA TYR A 177 -15.90 7.22 10.15
C TYR A 177 -15.01 6.13 9.55
N TRP A 178 -15.05 5.95 8.23
CA TRP A 178 -14.24 4.92 7.56
C TRP A 178 -12.75 5.24 7.62
N LEU A 179 -12.36 6.52 7.52
CA LEU A 179 -10.98 6.95 7.75
C LEU A 179 -10.51 6.56 9.15
N ALA A 180 -11.28 6.92 10.19
CA ALA A 180 -10.95 6.59 11.58
C ALA A 180 -10.88 5.08 11.79
N ARG A 181 -11.85 4.31 11.28
CA ARG A 181 -11.83 2.84 11.31
C ARG A 181 -10.54 2.26 10.73
N MET A 182 -10.12 2.75 9.56
CA MET A 182 -8.86 2.31 8.94
C MET A 182 -7.65 2.68 9.82
N LEU A 183 -7.54 3.93 10.28
CA LEU A 183 -6.39 4.38 11.09
C LEU A 183 -6.30 3.67 12.44
N GLU A 184 -7.43 3.43 13.11
CA GLU A 184 -7.48 2.74 14.41
C GLU A 184 -7.24 1.22 14.28
N ALA A 185 -7.72 0.61 13.17
CA ALA A 185 -7.32 -0.74 12.76
C ALA A 185 -5.82 -0.80 12.37
N GLY A 186 -5.18 0.37 12.26
CA GLY A 186 -3.76 0.56 12.11
C GLY A 186 -3.33 0.80 10.66
N GLU A 187 -4.24 0.77 9.68
CA GLU A 187 -4.03 0.85 8.21
C GLU A 187 -2.83 1.70 7.80
N ASP A 188 -2.11 1.31 6.74
CA ASP A 188 -0.96 2.12 6.30
C ASP A 188 -1.45 3.54 5.96
N PRO A 189 -1.06 4.59 6.72
CA PRO A 189 -1.57 5.94 6.48
C PRO A 189 -1.13 6.45 5.11
N MET A 190 0.00 5.95 4.57
CA MET A 190 0.44 6.26 3.21
C MET A 190 -0.44 5.58 2.16
N PHE A 191 -1.03 4.41 2.46
CA PHE A 191 -2.02 3.79 1.59
C PHE A 191 -3.28 4.64 1.49
N VAL A 192 -3.83 5.08 2.63
CA VAL A 192 -4.99 5.98 2.66
C VAL A 192 -4.70 7.29 1.91
N ALA A 193 -3.53 7.89 2.13
CA ALA A 193 -3.10 9.10 1.46
C ALA A 193 -3.03 8.93 -0.08
N ARG A 194 -2.47 7.82 -0.58
CA ARG A 194 -2.44 7.51 -2.02
C ARG A 194 -3.85 7.41 -2.59
N ARG A 195 -4.78 6.80 -1.85
CA ARG A 195 -6.18 6.64 -2.28
C ARG A 195 -6.93 7.97 -2.32
N LEU A 196 -6.64 8.90 -1.42
CA LEU A 196 -7.17 10.27 -1.46
C LEU A 196 -6.67 11.04 -2.70
N VAL A 197 -5.39 10.92 -3.07
CA VAL A 197 -4.84 11.56 -4.28
C VAL A 197 -5.52 11.04 -5.54
N ILE A 198 -5.74 9.73 -5.64
CA ILE A 198 -6.46 9.12 -6.76
C ILE A 198 -7.90 9.64 -6.82
N LEU A 199 -8.63 9.59 -5.70
CA LEU A 199 -10.01 10.05 -5.62
C LEU A 199 -10.14 11.55 -5.96
N ALA A 200 -9.19 12.38 -5.53
CA ALA A 200 -9.16 13.81 -5.86
C ALA A 200 -9.11 14.06 -7.38
N ALA A 201 -8.36 13.24 -8.12
CA ALA A 201 -8.28 13.33 -9.59
C ALA A 201 -9.45 12.64 -10.31
N GLU A 202 -9.94 11.52 -9.77
CA GLU A 202 -10.95 10.66 -10.39
C GLU A 202 -12.38 11.17 -10.18
N ASP A 203 -12.75 11.49 -8.94
CA ASP A 203 -14.13 11.73 -8.53
C ASP A 203 -14.42 13.22 -8.29
N ILE A 204 -13.41 14.02 -7.95
CA ILE A 204 -13.54 15.47 -7.83
C ILE A 204 -13.12 16.15 -9.14
N GLY A 205 -11.88 15.88 -9.60
CA GLY A 205 -11.38 16.27 -10.92
C GLY A 205 -11.61 17.74 -11.24
N LEU A 206 -12.23 18.02 -12.39
CA LEU A 206 -12.55 19.38 -12.84
C LEU A 206 -13.76 20.01 -12.11
N GLY A 207 -14.44 19.25 -11.25
CA GLY A 207 -15.48 19.78 -10.38
C GLY A 207 -14.92 20.77 -9.36
N ASP A 208 -13.72 20.49 -8.86
CA ASP A 208 -12.93 21.41 -8.04
C ASP A 208 -11.41 21.10 -8.15
N PRO A 209 -10.68 21.84 -9.01
CA PRO A 209 -9.25 21.60 -9.23
C PRO A 209 -8.34 21.80 -8.01
N GLN A 210 -8.82 22.41 -6.91
CA GLN A 210 -8.05 22.52 -5.66
C GLN A 210 -7.93 21.19 -4.91
N ALA A 211 -8.79 20.22 -5.20
CA ALA A 211 -8.80 18.91 -4.57
C ALA A 211 -7.46 18.16 -4.68
N LEU A 212 -6.87 18.13 -5.89
CA LEU A 212 -5.63 17.40 -6.13
C LEU A 212 -4.43 18.02 -5.37
N PRO A 213 -4.20 19.35 -5.40
CA PRO A 213 -3.21 20.01 -4.55
C PRO A 213 -3.41 19.72 -3.05
N ILE A 214 -4.64 19.76 -2.54
CA ILE A 214 -4.93 19.51 -1.12
C ILE A 214 -4.62 18.05 -0.75
N ALA A 215 -5.08 17.08 -1.56
CA ALA A 215 -4.78 15.68 -1.32
C ALA A 215 -3.28 15.38 -1.41
N THR A 216 -2.56 16.05 -2.32
CA THR A 216 -1.10 15.93 -2.46
C THR A 216 -0.37 16.50 -1.25
N ALA A 217 -0.82 17.65 -0.73
CA ALA A 217 -0.28 18.26 0.48
C ALA A 217 -0.51 17.34 1.69
N ALA A 218 -1.71 16.75 1.82
CA ALA A 218 -2.01 15.78 2.87
C ALA A 218 -1.15 14.52 2.76
N HIS A 219 -0.91 14.01 1.55
CA HIS A 219 0.01 12.89 1.32
C HIS A 219 1.45 13.21 1.74
N TYR A 220 1.97 14.38 1.34
CA TYR A 220 3.29 14.81 1.78
C TYR A 220 3.37 14.99 3.29
N ALA A 221 2.37 15.65 3.89
CA ALA A 221 2.30 15.85 5.34
C ALA A 221 2.25 14.51 6.10
N THR A 222 1.49 13.54 5.59
CA THR A 222 1.41 12.19 6.16
C THR A 222 2.79 11.53 6.19
N HIS A 223 3.53 11.60 5.09
CA HIS A 223 4.89 11.07 4.99
C HIS A 223 5.87 11.82 5.91
N ALA A 224 5.79 13.15 5.95
CA ALA A 224 6.75 13.99 6.67
C ALA A 224 6.55 13.99 8.19
N ILE A 225 5.30 13.85 8.65
CA ILE A 225 4.93 13.95 10.08
C ILE A 225 4.83 12.56 10.71
N GLY A 226 4.22 11.59 10.02
CA GLY A 226 3.91 10.28 10.60
C GLY A 226 2.74 10.29 11.59
N MET A 227 2.28 9.11 11.99
CA MET A 227 1.22 8.96 13.00
C MET A 227 1.77 9.18 14.42
N PRO A 228 0.95 9.72 15.36
CA PRO A 228 -0.49 9.98 15.24
C PRO A 228 -0.88 11.32 14.58
N GLU A 229 0.02 12.30 14.49
CA GLU A 229 -0.33 13.65 14.02
C GLU A 229 -0.73 13.71 12.53
N ALA A 230 -0.27 12.76 11.71
CA ALA A 230 -0.68 12.61 10.31
C ALA A 230 -2.19 12.37 10.13
N MET A 231 -2.93 11.98 11.17
CA MET A 231 -4.38 11.89 11.12
C MET A 231 -5.03 13.24 10.76
N LEU A 232 -4.48 14.37 11.26
CA LEU A 232 -5.04 15.71 11.04
C LEU A 232 -5.11 16.11 9.56
N PRO A 233 -4.00 16.09 8.79
CA PRO A 233 -4.06 16.41 7.36
C PRO A 233 -4.89 15.40 6.55
N LEU A 234 -4.95 14.13 6.97
CA LEU A 234 -5.81 13.13 6.32
C LEU A 234 -7.30 13.44 6.52
N VAL A 235 -7.71 13.83 7.73
CA VAL A 235 -9.08 14.24 8.03
C VAL A 235 -9.45 15.51 7.27
N GLU A 236 -8.56 16.50 7.25
CA GLU A 236 -8.78 17.75 6.52
C GLU A 236 -9.02 17.50 5.02
N ALA A 237 -8.14 16.74 4.37
CA ALA A 237 -8.30 16.39 2.96
C ALA A 237 -9.56 15.57 2.71
N THR A 238 -9.87 14.60 3.58
CA THR A 238 -11.07 13.75 3.44
C THR A 238 -12.35 14.58 3.47
N LEU A 239 -12.48 15.47 4.46
CA LEU A 239 -13.66 16.35 4.60
C LEU A 239 -13.78 17.33 3.43
N TYR A 240 -12.65 17.86 2.96
CA TYR A 240 -12.62 18.71 1.77
C TYR A 240 -13.18 17.96 0.55
N LEU A 241 -12.62 16.77 0.26
CA LEU A 241 -12.99 15.97 -0.91
C LEU A 241 -14.44 15.47 -0.85
N ALA A 242 -14.94 15.10 0.34
CA ALA A 242 -16.32 14.70 0.53
C ALA A 242 -17.28 15.84 0.18
N ARG A 243 -16.91 17.10 0.49
CA ARG A 243 -17.75 18.28 0.24
C ARG A 243 -17.53 18.95 -1.12
N ALA A 244 -16.46 18.61 -1.82
CA ALA A 244 -16.13 19.18 -3.13
C ALA A 244 -17.15 18.76 -4.21
N LYS A 245 -17.32 19.62 -5.23
CA LYS A 245 -18.13 19.30 -6.41
C LYS A 245 -17.51 18.13 -7.16
N LYS A 246 -18.29 17.08 -7.42
CA LYS A 246 -17.82 15.87 -8.08
C LYS A 246 -17.78 16.04 -9.60
N SER A 247 -16.76 15.48 -10.24
CA SER A 247 -16.68 15.38 -11.70
C SER A 247 -15.70 14.28 -12.10
N ASN A 248 -16.21 13.28 -12.84
CA ASN A 248 -15.40 12.24 -13.48
C ASN A 248 -15.19 12.51 -14.98
N SER A 249 -15.42 13.74 -15.45
CA SER A 249 -15.37 14.10 -16.88
C SER A 249 -14.00 13.84 -17.50
N GLY A 250 -12.92 14.04 -16.74
CA GLY A 250 -11.55 13.71 -17.17
C GLY A 250 -11.36 12.20 -17.40
N LEU A 251 -11.81 11.36 -16.47
CA LEU A 251 -11.75 9.89 -16.61
C LEU A 251 -12.59 9.42 -17.80
N ARG A 252 -13.81 9.95 -17.95
CA ARG A 252 -14.70 9.63 -19.07
C ARG A 252 -14.10 10.05 -20.41
N ALA A 253 -13.49 11.23 -20.49
CA ALA A 253 -12.85 11.72 -21.70
C ALA A 253 -11.67 10.85 -22.13
N TYR A 254 -10.82 10.44 -21.17
CA TYR A 254 -9.72 9.53 -21.46
C TYR A 254 -10.22 8.15 -21.91
N ALA A 255 -11.25 7.61 -21.24
CA ALA A 255 -11.86 6.33 -21.63
C ALA A 255 -12.44 6.38 -23.05
N ALA A 256 -13.12 7.46 -23.42
CA ALA A 256 -13.67 7.66 -24.76
C ALA A 256 -12.57 7.78 -25.83
N ALA A 257 -11.50 8.51 -25.54
CA ALA A 257 -10.34 8.61 -26.44
C ALA A 257 -9.64 7.26 -26.61
N LYS A 258 -9.46 6.50 -25.53
CA LYS A 258 -8.88 5.15 -25.57
C LYS A 258 -9.72 4.20 -26.44
N ALA A 259 -11.05 4.21 -26.28
CA ALA A 259 -11.94 3.39 -27.09
C ALA A 259 -11.86 3.77 -28.59
N ALA A 260 -11.74 5.06 -28.92
CA ALA A 260 -11.56 5.49 -30.31
C ALA A 260 -10.22 5.02 -30.91
N ILE A 261 -9.15 4.96 -30.11
CA ILE A 261 -7.85 4.41 -30.55
C ILE A 261 -7.96 2.90 -30.79
N GLU A 262 -8.67 2.17 -29.93
CA GLU A 262 -8.93 0.73 -30.12
C GLU A 262 -9.76 0.46 -31.40
N GLU A 263 -10.69 1.35 -31.74
CA GLU A 263 -11.53 1.29 -32.95
C GLU A 263 -10.77 1.62 -34.24
N THR A 264 -9.98 2.71 -34.22
CA THR A 264 -9.37 3.31 -35.43
C THR A 264 -7.90 2.92 -35.64
N GLY A 265 -7.27 2.32 -34.63
CA GLY A 265 -5.83 2.07 -34.64
C GLY A 265 -5.01 3.35 -34.50
N THR A 266 -3.82 3.36 -35.10
CA THR A 266 -2.84 4.44 -34.93
C THR A 266 -2.94 5.47 -36.06
N LEU A 267 -3.95 6.33 -35.99
CA LEU A 267 -4.14 7.40 -36.97
C LEU A 267 -2.95 8.37 -37.01
N PRO A 268 -2.57 8.86 -38.20
CA PRO A 268 -1.45 9.77 -38.33
C PRO A 268 -1.77 11.16 -37.76
N VAL A 269 -0.75 11.81 -37.20
CA VAL A 269 -0.84 13.22 -36.78
C VAL A 269 -1.09 14.10 -38.02
N PRO A 270 -2.07 15.04 -37.98
CA PRO A 270 -2.30 16.01 -39.05
C PRO A 270 -1.02 16.77 -39.44
N LEU A 271 -0.81 16.99 -40.73
CA LEU A 271 0.48 17.46 -41.26
C LEU A 271 0.91 18.82 -40.66
N HIS A 272 -0.04 19.75 -40.49
CA HIS A 272 0.18 21.06 -39.89
C HIS A 272 0.50 21.01 -38.39
N LEU A 273 0.21 19.91 -37.68
CA LEU A 273 0.58 19.73 -36.28
C LEU A 273 1.93 19.01 -36.11
N ARG A 274 2.54 18.52 -37.19
CA ARG A 274 3.82 17.80 -37.11
C ARG A 274 4.98 18.77 -36.89
N ASN A 275 5.94 18.34 -36.07
CA ASN A 275 7.18 19.08 -35.91
C ASN A 275 8.03 19.01 -37.21
N ALA A 276 8.66 20.13 -37.58
CA ALA A 276 9.46 20.26 -38.80
C ALA A 276 10.89 20.82 -38.54
N PRO A 277 11.72 20.13 -37.74
CA PRO A 277 13.03 20.64 -37.33
C PRO A 277 14.07 20.62 -38.47
N THR A 278 13.91 19.77 -39.48
CA THR A 278 14.88 19.63 -40.59
C THR A 278 14.39 20.32 -41.87
N GLY A 279 15.33 20.67 -42.75
CA GLY A 279 15.00 21.25 -44.07
C GLY A 279 14.13 20.32 -44.93
N LEU A 280 14.41 19.01 -44.90
CA LEU A 280 13.62 18.01 -45.61
C LEU A 280 12.17 17.94 -45.10
N MET A 281 11.96 17.97 -43.79
CA MET A 281 10.60 17.95 -43.22
C MET A 281 9.78 19.18 -43.62
N LYS A 282 10.40 20.36 -43.66
CA LYS A 282 9.76 21.58 -44.18
C LYS A 282 9.40 21.47 -45.66
N GLN A 283 10.29 20.90 -46.48
CA GLN A 283 10.03 20.63 -47.90
C GLN A 283 8.87 19.64 -48.09
N LEU A 284 8.75 18.65 -47.20
CA LEU A 284 7.65 17.68 -47.16
C LEU A 284 6.35 18.25 -46.57
N GLY A 285 6.32 19.55 -46.22
CA GLY A 285 5.12 20.25 -45.74
C GLY A 285 4.79 20.02 -44.26
N TYR A 286 5.71 19.48 -43.46
CA TYR A 286 5.47 19.27 -42.03
C TYR A 286 5.34 20.62 -41.33
N GLY A 287 4.34 20.77 -40.46
CA GLY A 287 4.07 22.03 -39.76
C GLY A 287 3.64 23.17 -40.67
N LYS A 288 3.46 22.92 -41.98
CA LYS A 288 2.98 23.91 -42.92
C LYS A 288 1.54 24.28 -42.55
N ASP A 289 1.22 25.57 -42.61
CA ASP A 289 -0.09 26.13 -42.31
C ASP A 289 -0.52 25.97 -40.82
N TYR A 290 0.42 25.62 -39.93
CA TYR A 290 0.18 25.68 -38.48
C TYR A 290 -0.14 27.10 -38.06
N GLN A 291 -1.23 27.27 -37.32
CA GLN A 291 -1.62 28.56 -36.78
C GLN A 291 -1.28 28.61 -35.28
N TYR A 292 -0.38 29.52 -34.90
CA TYR A 292 0.02 29.67 -33.51
C TYR A 292 -1.01 30.53 -32.77
N ALA A 293 -1.72 29.92 -31.81
CA ALA A 293 -2.90 30.53 -31.20
C ALA A 293 -2.63 31.92 -30.58
N HIS A 294 -1.44 32.17 -30.04
CA HIS A 294 -1.07 33.45 -29.43
C HIS A 294 -0.91 34.61 -30.44
N ASP A 295 -0.84 34.33 -31.73
CA ASP A 295 -0.80 35.35 -32.79
C ASP A 295 -2.20 35.84 -33.19
N PHE A 296 -3.26 35.22 -32.65
CA PHE A 296 -4.66 35.56 -32.91
C PHE A 296 -5.31 36.24 -31.70
N ASP A 297 -6.37 36.99 -31.96
CA ASP A 297 -7.20 37.60 -30.92
C ASP A 297 -7.72 36.52 -29.95
N ASP A 298 -7.79 36.86 -28.65
CA ASP A 298 -8.16 35.96 -27.55
C ASP A 298 -7.26 34.71 -27.35
N ALA A 299 -6.10 34.66 -28.02
CA ALA A 299 -5.18 33.52 -28.01
C ALA A 299 -5.86 32.20 -28.43
N LYS A 300 -6.76 32.27 -29.43
CA LYS A 300 -7.55 31.14 -29.93
C LYS A 300 -7.50 31.02 -31.44
N VAL A 301 -7.61 29.79 -31.92
CA VAL A 301 -7.62 29.49 -33.36
C VAL A 301 -8.55 28.34 -33.69
N GLU A 302 -9.32 28.52 -34.77
CA GLU A 302 -10.14 27.47 -35.36
C GLU A 302 -9.31 26.66 -36.37
N GLN A 303 -8.53 25.70 -35.87
CA GLN A 303 -7.84 24.71 -36.71
C GLN A 303 -8.19 23.28 -36.29
N GLN A 304 -8.10 22.35 -37.22
CA GLN A 304 -8.35 20.94 -36.95
C GLN A 304 -7.20 20.36 -36.13
N HIS A 305 -7.50 19.75 -34.96
CA HIS A 305 -6.48 19.13 -34.12
C HIS A 305 -6.52 17.59 -34.16
N LEU A 306 -7.72 17.03 -34.36
CA LEU A 306 -7.91 15.59 -34.50
C LEU A 306 -7.56 15.12 -35.93
N PRO A 307 -7.16 13.84 -36.11
CA PRO A 307 -7.09 13.21 -37.42
C PRO A 307 -8.40 13.32 -38.20
N ASP A 308 -8.32 13.25 -39.53
CA ASP A 308 -9.49 13.43 -40.42
C ASP A 308 -10.64 12.48 -40.08
N GLU A 309 -10.34 11.23 -39.74
CA GLU A 309 -11.32 10.20 -39.38
C GLU A 309 -12.03 10.47 -38.04
N LEU A 310 -11.44 11.32 -37.18
CA LEU A 310 -12.00 11.71 -35.87
C LEU A 310 -12.54 13.14 -35.88
N LYS A 311 -12.63 13.77 -37.06
CA LYS A 311 -13.11 15.15 -37.18
C LYS A 311 -14.53 15.30 -36.62
N GLY A 312 -14.70 16.26 -35.72
CA GLY A 312 -15.99 16.54 -35.07
C GLY A 312 -16.34 15.61 -33.92
N ARG A 313 -15.50 14.62 -33.58
CA ARG A 313 -15.71 13.77 -32.40
C ARG A 313 -15.39 14.56 -31.14
N THR A 314 -16.30 14.49 -30.17
CA THR A 314 -16.14 15.12 -28.85
C THR A 314 -15.79 14.05 -27.82
N PHE A 315 -14.67 14.21 -27.12
CA PHE A 315 -14.27 13.32 -26.04
C PHE A 315 -14.58 13.90 -24.66
N PHE A 316 -14.52 15.22 -24.52
CA PHE A 316 -14.70 15.91 -23.25
C PHE A 316 -16.05 16.62 -23.20
N GLU A 317 -16.88 16.19 -22.25
CA GLU A 317 -18.17 16.82 -21.90
C GLU A 317 -18.03 17.36 -20.46
N PRO A 318 -17.97 18.70 -20.27
CA PRO A 318 -17.68 19.32 -18.98
C PRO A 318 -18.80 19.16 -17.95
#